data_AF-A0A8T0FU71-F1
#
_entry.id   AF-A0A8T0FU71-F1
#
_cell.length_a   1.000
_cell.length_b   1.000
_cell.length_c   1.000
_cell.angle_alpha   90.00
_cell.angle_beta   90.00
_cell.angle_gamma   90.00
#
_symmetry.space_group_name_H-M   'P 1'
#
loop_
_entity.id
_entity.type
_entity.pdbx_description
1 polymer ?
#
loop_
_entity_poly.entity_id
_entity_poly.type
_entity_poly.pdbx_seq_one_letter_code
_entity_poly.pdbx_strand_id
1 'polypeptide(L)'
;MAASVKCKWLLKRCAKFLFEQDLNNPENQDEEIEDLDVSCKGAWKLYDGEHNYLVLSYLESDHFLLTKKDIILESFSLPCSKSCLKGVAKADTLLMSCMLQVVFCF
;
A
#
# COMPACT_ATOMS: atom_id res chain seq x y z
N MET A 1 6.95 9.09 21.62
CA MET A 1 7.68 9.96 20.67
C MET A 1 7.22 9.58 19.28
N ALA A 2 6.82 10.54 18.44
CA ALA A 2 6.51 10.22 17.04
C ALA A 2 7.78 9.67 16.38
N ALA A 3 7.67 8.54 15.67
CA ALA A 3 8.83 7.95 15.00
C ALA A 3 9.37 8.93 13.95
N SER A 4 10.64 9.30 14.06
CA SER A 4 11.31 10.22 13.14
C SER A 4 11.38 9.61 11.75
N VAL A 5 11.21 10.43 10.71
CA VAL A 5 11.26 10.00 9.31
C VAL A 5 12.73 9.96 8.87
N LYS A 6 13.22 8.78 8.51
CA LYS A 6 14.58 8.59 8.00
C LYS A 6 14.68 8.93 6.52
N CYS A 7 13.71 8.50 5.71
CA CYS A 7 13.64 8.79 4.28
C CYS A 7 12.20 8.98 3.83
N LYS A 8 11.99 9.78 2.77
CA LYS A 8 10.68 9.95 2.12
C LYS A 8 10.82 10.00 0.61
N TRP A 9 9.83 9.45 -0.08
CA TRP A 9 9.74 9.45 -1.55
C TRP A 9 8.35 9.93 -1.96
N LEU A 10 8.31 10.87 -2.90
CA LEU A 10 7.07 11.28 -3.55
C LEU A 10 6.76 10.27 -4.66
N LEU A 11 5.54 9.72 -4.63
CA LEU A 11 5.11 8.75 -5.62
C LEU A 11 4.23 9.43 -6.66
N LYS A 12 4.40 9.04 -7.94
CA LYS A 12 3.50 9.49 -9.01
C LYS A 12 2.13 8.83 -8.90
N ARG A 13 2.10 7.53 -8.59
CA ARG A 13 0.89 6.71 -8.48
C ARG A 13 1.12 5.59 -7.46
N CYS A 14 0.04 5.11 -6.86
CA CYS A 14 -0.01 3.87 -6.11
C CYS A 14 -1.24 3.08 -6.55
N ALA A 15 -1.14 1.76 -6.56
CA ALA A 15 -2.25 0.88 -6.86
C ALA A 15 -2.39 -0.15 -5.74
N LYS A 16 -3.61 -0.34 -5.24
CA LYS A 16 -3.94 -1.37 -4.26
C LYS A 16 -4.85 -2.41 -4.91
N PHE A 17 -4.44 -3.67 -4.88
CA PHE A 17 -5.27 -4.76 -5.38
C PHE A 17 -6.40 -5.04 -4.38
N LEU A 18 -7.63 -5.09 -4.87
CA LEU A 18 -8.83 -5.45 -4.12
C LEU A 18 -9.41 -6.71 -4.72
N PHE A 19 -9.71 -7.70 -3.88
CA PHE A 19 -10.44 -8.88 -4.33
C PHE A 19 -11.90 -8.53 -4.58
N GLU A 20 -12.58 -9.28 -5.45
CA GLU A 20 -14.01 -9.09 -5.77
C GLU A 20 -14.91 -8.99 -4.52
N GLN A 21 -14.56 -9.71 -3.45
CA GLN A 21 -15.31 -9.72 -2.19
C GLN A 21 -15.26 -8.37 -1.46
N ASP A 22 -14.21 -7.57 -1.70
CA ASP A 22 -13.94 -6.29 -1.05
C ASP A 22 -14.39 -5.08 -1.89
N LEU A 23 -14.80 -5.29 -3.15
CA LEU A 23 -15.24 -4.22 -4.06
C LEU A 23 -16.53 -3.53 -3.61
N ASN A 24 -17.41 -4.26 -2.93
CA ASN A 24 -18.70 -3.71 -2.45
C ASN A 24 -18.57 -2.90 -1.15
N ASN A 25 -17.36 -2.73 -0.60
CA ASN A 25 -17.16 -1.95 0.62
C ASN A 25 -17.37 -0.45 0.32
N PRO A 26 -18.27 0.26 1.03
CA PRO A 26 -18.55 1.68 0.78
C PRO A 26 -17.33 2.60 0.83
N GLU A 27 -16.25 2.23 1.54
CA GLU A 27 -14.98 2.98 1.57
C GLU A 27 -14.17 2.92 0.25
N ASN A 28 -14.60 2.08 -0.69
CA ASN A 28 -13.94 1.85 -1.98
C ASN A 28 -14.63 2.52 -3.18
N GLN A 29 -15.72 3.26 -2.96
CA GLN A 29 -16.56 3.79 -4.04
C GLN A 29 -16.15 5.18 -4.57
N ASP A 30 -15.15 5.83 -3.98
CA ASP A 30 -14.82 7.24 -4.27
C ASP A 30 -13.74 7.46 -5.36
N GLU A 31 -13.08 6.43 -5.90
CA GLU A 31 -11.99 6.59 -6.89
C GLU A 31 -12.08 5.59 -8.05
N GLU A 32 -11.51 5.95 -9.21
CA GLU A 32 -11.59 5.21 -10.47
C GLU A 32 -11.03 3.78 -10.33
N ILE A 33 -11.87 2.79 -10.65
CA ILE A 33 -11.49 1.38 -10.72
C ILE A 33 -11.15 1.07 -12.18
N GLU A 34 -9.89 0.71 -12.46
CA GLU A 34 -9.48 0.20 -13.77
C GLU A 34 -9.58 -1.34 -13.79
N ASP A 35 -10.40 -1.86 -14.71
CA ASP A 35 -10.43 -3.28 -15.05
C ASP A 35 -9.22 -3.63 -15.92
N LEU A 36 -8.32 -4.46 -15.40
CA LEU A 36 -7.24 -5.05 -16.17
C LEU A 36 -7.70 -6.37 -16.79
N ASP A 37 -7.43 -6.55 -18.09
CA ASP A 37 -7.82 -7.69 -18.95
C ASP A 37 -7.02 -8.97 -18.63
N VAL A 38 -6.95 -9.32 -17.36
CA VAL A 38 -6.33 -10.55 -16.84
C VAL A 38 -7.39 -11.21 -15.97
N SER A 39 -7.56 -12.53 -16.06
CA SER A 39 -8.50 -13.29 -15.22
C SER A 39 -8.04 -13.32 -13.75
N CYS A 40 -8.12 -12.17 -13.08
CA CYS A 40 -7.96 -12.02 -11.66
C CYS A 40 -9.33 -11.68 -11.07
N LYS A 41 -9.70 -12.36 -9.97
CA LYS A 41 -10.94 -12.09 -9.24
C LYS A 41 -10.80 -10.83 -8.38
N GLY A 42 -10.56 -9.69 -9.03
CA GLY A 42 -10.31 -8.43 -8.35
C GLY A 42 -9.94 -7.31 -9.30
N ALA A 43 -9.82 -6.11 -8.75
CA ALA A 43 -9.48 -4.89 -9.47
C ALA A 43 -8.41 -4.09 -8.72
N TRP A 44 -7.85 -3.07 -9.38
CA TRP A 44 -6.88 -2.18 -8.76
C TRP A 44 -7.54 -0.84 -8.40
N LYS A 45 -7.49 -0.49 -7.13
CA LYS A 45 -7.81 0.87 -6.67
C LYS A 45 -6.59 1.75 -6.87
N LEU A 46 -6.73 2.77 -7.71
CA LEU A 46 -5.64 3.66 -8.09
C LEU A 46 -5.66 4.93 -7.25
N TYR A 47 -4.49 5.34 -6.77
CA TYR A 47 -4.26 6.58 -6.07
C TYR A 47 -3.27 7.41 -6.89
N ASP A 48 -3.72 8.56 -7.39
CA ASP A 48 -2.82 9.51 -8.04
C ASP A 48 -2.04 10.33 -6.99
N GLY A 49 -0.76 10.54 -7.29
CA GLY A 49 0.15 11.40 -6.57
C GLY A 49 0.20 12.84 -7.09
N GLU A 50 -0.71 13.23 -8.00
CA GLU A 50 -0.93 14.62 -8.37
C GLU A 50 -0.94 15.52 -7.13
N HIS A 51 -0.28 16.68 -7.26
CA HIS A 51 -0.04 17.65 -6.18
C HIS A 51 0.90 17.18 -5.05
N ASN A 52 1.72 16.15 -5.28
CA ASN A 52 2.76 15.66 -4.35
C ASN A 52 2.22 15.18 -2.99
N TYR A 53 0.98 14.72 -2.93
CA TYR A 53 0.35 14.29 -1.68
C TYR A 53 0.48 12.81 -1.39
N LEU A 54 0.96 12.01 -2.34
CA LEU A 54 1.22 10.58 -2.16
C LEU A 54 2.68 10.36 -1.79
N VAL A 55 2.92 9.95 -0.54
CA VAL A 55 4.25 9.89 0.06
C VAL A 55 4.49 8.52 0.66
N LEU A 56 5.59 7.87 0.26
CA LEU A 56 6.13 6.71 0.94
C LEU A 56 7.21 7.19 1.91
N SER A 57 7.06 6.88 3.20
CA SER A 57 8.00 7.25 4.26
C SER A 57 8.60 6.00 4.89
N TYR A 58 9.91 6.04 5.14
CA TYR A 58 10.62 5.04 5.93
C TYR A 58 11.06 5.69 7.24
N LEU A 59 10.58 5.13 8.35
CA LEU A 59 10.78 5.65 9.70
C LEU A 59 12.02 5.04 10.36
N GLU A 60 12.60 5.74 11.32
CA GLU A 60 13.72 5.24 12.14
C GLU A 60 13.39 3.96 12.91
N SER A 61 12.11 3.71 13.17
CA SER A 61 11.61 2.48 13.79
C SER A 61 11.56 1.28 12.84
N ASP A 62 12.14 1.39 11.64
CA ASP A 62 12.05 0.39 10.57
C ASP A 62 10.63 0.10 10.08
N HIS A 63 9.79 1.14 10.00
CA HIS A 63 8.43 1.05 9.45
C HIS A 63 8.34 1.74 8.11
N PHE A 64 7.55 1.17 7.20
CA PHE A 64 7.07 1.87 6.02
C PHE A 64 5.68 2.41 6.25
N LEU A 65 5.46 3.63 5.79
CA LEU A 65 4.18 4.31 5.84
C LEU A 65 3.87 4.91 4.47
N LEU A 66 2.74 4.52 3.89
CA LEU A 66 2.21 5.14 2.68
C LEU A 66 1.06 6.07 3.06
N THR A 67 1.18 7.34 2.73
CA THR A 67 0.14 8.34 3.02
C THR A 67 -0.32 9.06 1.77
N LYS A 68 -1.60 9.46 1.75
CA LYS A 68 -2.18 10.40 0.80
C LYS A 68 -2.76 11.58 1.59
N LYS A 69 -2.13 12.76 1.49
CA LYS A 69 -2.39 13.91 2.38
C LYS A 69 -2.21 13.48 3.85
N ASP A 70 -3.26 13.62 4.66
CA ASP A 70 -3.28 13.27 6.09
C ASP A 70 -3.79 11.84 6.35
N ILE A 71 -4.09 11.06 5.30
CA ILE A 71 -4.63 9.71 5.41
C ILE A 71 -3.51 8.69 5.26
N ILE A 72 -3.43 7.75 6.20
CA ILE A 72 -2.57 6.57 6.08
C ILE A 72 -3.28 5.54 5.20
N LEU A 73 -2.68 5.21 4.05
CA LEU A 73 -3.18 4.17 3.16
C LEU A 73 -2.65 2.78 3.56
N GLU A 74 -1.36 2.69 3.90
CA GLU A 74 -0.71 1.45 4.33
C GLU A 74 0.34 1.74 5.40
N SER A 75 0.49 0.81 6.34
CA SER A 75 1.50 0.87 7.39
C SER A 75 1.98 -0.55 7.73
N PHE A 76 3.28 -0.79 7.64
CA PHE A 76 3.84 -2.10 7.99
C PHE A 76 5.24 -1.99 8.57
N SER A 77 5.52 -2.91 9.49
CA SER A 77 6.82 -3.08 10.14
C SER A 77 7.71 -3.97 9.29
N LEU A 78 8.94 -3.54 9.01
CA LEU A 78 9.93 -4.37 8.30
C LEU A 78 10.61 -5.43 9.17
N PRO A 79 10.86 -5.22 10.48
CA PRO A 79 11.39 -6.27 11.35
C PRO A 79 10.56 -7.54 11.25
N CYS A 80 11.23 -8.67 11.07
CA CYS A 80 10.61 -10.00 10.96
C CYS A 80 9.59 -10.17 9.81
N SER A 81 9.54 -9.25 8.84
CA SER A 81 8.55 -9.29 7.75
C SER A 81 8.84 -10.31 6.64
N LYS A 82 10.02 -10.96 6.62
CA LYS A 82 10.42 -11.86 5.52
C LYS A 82 9.46 -13.05 5.29
N SER A 83 8.74 -13.46 6.33
CA SER A 83 7.77 -14.56 6.25
C SER A 83 6.45 -14.14 5.59
N CYS A 84 6.05 -12.86 5.71
CA CYS A 84 4.74 -12.37 5.29
C CYS A 84 4.82 -11.32 4.16
N LEU A 85 5.90 -10.56 4.04
CA LEU A 85 6.07 -9.49 3.06
C LEU A 85 7.10 -9.88 1.99
N LYS A 86 6.69 -9.77 0.73
CA LYS A 86 7.56 -9.94 -0.44
C LYS A 86 7.47 -8.71 -1.31
N GLY A 87 8.62 -8.19 -1.74
CA GLY A 87 8.71 -7.04 -2.63
C GLY A 87 9.52 -7.38 -3.89
N VAL A 88 9.10 -6.87 -5.04
CA VAL A 88 9.84 -6.93 -6.30
C VAL A 88 9.91 -5.52 -6.87
N ALA A 89 11.11 -5.05 -7.16
CA ALA A 89 11.34 -3.77 -7.81
C ALA A 89 11.60 -3.97 -9.31
N LYS A 90 11.01 -3.11 -10.14
CA LYS A 90 11.28 -3.05 -11.58
C LYS A 90 11.30 -1.58 -12.00
N ALA A 91 12.45 -1.12 -12.51
CA ALA A 91 12.67 0.27 -12.87
C ALA A 91 12.34 1.24 -11.70
N ASP A 92 11.33 2.10 -11.87
CA ASP A 92 10.86 3.07 -10.88
C ASP A 92 9.64 2.58 -10.07
N THR A 93 9.27 1.31 -10.21
CA THR A 93 8.09 0.73 -9.57
C THR A 93 8.47 -0.34 -8.55
N LEU A 94 7.73 -0.38 -7.43
CA LEU A 94 7.80 -1.43 -6.41
C LEU A 94 6.44 -2.13 -6.30
N LEU A 95 6.42 -3.44 -6.53
CA LEU A 95 5.27 -4.28 -6.21
C LEU A 95 5.52 -4.95 -4.85
N MET A 96 4.57 -4.79 -3.93
CA MET A 96 4.63 -5.48 -2.64
C MET A 96 3.41 -6.38 -2.47
N SER A 97 3.66 -7.57 -1.96
CA SER A 97 2.66 -8.54 -1.57
C SER A 97 2.84 -8.84 -0.08
N CYS A 98 1.75 -8.73 0.67
CA CYS A 98 1.70 -9.11 2.07
C CYS A 98 0.70 -10.26 2.25
N MET A 99 1.16 -11.35 2.86
CA MET A 99 0.30 -12.44 3.32
C MET A 99 0.30 -12.43 4.84
N LEU A 100 -0.71 -11.77 5.41
CA LEU A 100 -0.96 -11.81 6.83
C LEU A 100 -1.55 -13.19 7.16
N GLN A 101 -0.80 -14.02 7.90
CA GLN A 101 -1.44 -15.09 8.64
C GLN A 101 -2.30 -14.44 9.71
N VAL A 102 -3.60 -14.75 9.73
CA VAL A 102 -4.47 -14.40 10.85
C VAL A 102 -3.99 -15.21 12.05
N VAL A 103 -3.01 -14.67 12.77
CA VAL A 103 -2.67 -15.17 14.11
C VAL A 103 -3.64 -14.46 15.05
N PHE A 104 -4.68 -15.18 15.46
CA PHE A 104 -5.45 -14.80 16.64
C PHE A 104 -4.49 -14.82 17.83
N CYS A 105 -4.00 -13.66 18.25
CA CYS A 105 -3.42 -13.51 19.57
C CYS A 105 -4.59 -13.44 20.57
N PHE A 106 -4.84 -14.55 21.28
CA PHE A 106 -5.59 -14.55 22.54
C PHE A 106 -4.63 -14.27 23.70
#